data_AF-A0A3B0V0S0-F1
#
_entry.id   AF-A0A3B0V0S0-F1
#
_cell.length_a   1.000
_cell.length_b   1.000
_cell.length_c   1.000
_cell.angle_alpha   90.00
_cell.angle_beta   90.00
_cell.angle_gamma   90.00
#
_symmetry.space_group_name_H-M   'P 1'
#
loop_
_entity.id
_entity.type
_entity.pdbx_description
1 polymer ?
#
loop_
_entity_poly.entity_id
_entity_poly.type
_entity_poly.pdbx_seq_one_letter_code
_entity_poly.pdbx_strand_id
1 'polypeptide(L)'
;MNALADEFAGQKVGSIFLYTHEAHPGENYLHLTSMAQKTAHATALRDVLGVKRPILLDALDGACHRTYGSMPNMTWIFNRAGVPVYKSTWTDHNSVRNALIYFLDMVQRRRDREKLVPFRVERLDYRTKDEDGFYAGLARNGPRAVREFEETGF
;
A
#
# COMPACT_ATOMS: atom_id res chain seq x y z
N MET A 1 3.24 -5.88 6.12
CA MET A 1 2.89 -4.50 6.54
C MET A 1 2.31 -4.40 7.95
N ASN A 2 1.45 -5.32 8.44
CA ASN A 2 0.95 -5.23 9.84
C ASN A 2 2.08 -5.22 10.87
N ALA A 3 3.00 -6.18 10.80
CA ALA A 3 4.15 -6.25 11.70
C ALA A 3 5.00 -4.96 11.68
N LEU A 4 5.16 -4.35 10.50
CA LEU A 4 5.87 -3.08 10.36
C LEU A 4 5.10 -1.91 11.02
N ALA A 5 3.78 -1.87 10.88
CA ALA A 5 2.97 -0.87 11.57
C ALA A 5 3.08 -1.03 13.10
N ASP A 6 3.06 -2.26 13.61
CA ASP A 6 3.22 -2.57 15.03
C ASP A 6 4.62 -2.15 15.53
N GLU A 7 5.68 -2.44 14.76
CA GLU A 7 7.08 -2.06 15.05
C GLU A 7 7.25 -0.54 15.25
N PHE A 8 6.56 0.28 14.45
CA PHE A 8 6.72 1.73 14.45
C PHE A 8 5.61 2.50 15.21
N ALA A 9 4.60 1.84 15.75
CA ALA A 9 3.45 2.48 16.41
C ALA A 9 3.86 3.42 17.57
N GLY A 10 4.90 3.05 18.33
CA GLY A 10 5.43 3.86 19.44
C GLY A 10 6.26 5.09 19.01
N GLN A 11 6.60 5.22 17.72
CA GLN A 11 7.53 6.24 17.21
C GLN A 11 6.80 7.41 16.54
N LYS A 12 5.53 7.65 16.92
CA LYS A 12 4.65 8.68 16.33
C LYS A 12 4.45 8.51 14.82
N VAL A 13 4.52 7.26 14.33
CA VAL A 13 4.21 6.88 12.96
C VAL A 13 2.79 6.34 12.90
N GLY A 14 1.94 6.98 12.10
CA GLY A 14 0.61 6.45 11.76
C GLY A 14 0.70 5.57 10.51
N SER A 15 -0.07 4.48 10.49
CA SER A 15 -0.18 3.62 9.31
C SER A 15 -1.66 3.38 8.99
N ILE A 16 -2.03 3.62 7.73
CA ILE A 16 -3.37 3.36 7.21
C ILE A 16 -3.28 2.45 6.00
N PHE A 17 -4.38 1.79 5.68
CA PHE A 17 -4.57 1.10 4.40
C PHE A 17 -5.67 1.83 3.62
N LEU A 18 -5.36 2.37 2.45
CA LEU A 18 -6.36 2.97 1.58
C LEU A 18 -6.90 1.89 0.63
N TYR A 19 -8.16 1.51 0.81
CA TYR A 19 -8.85 0.57 -0.07
C TYR A 19 -9.33 1.29 -1.34
N THR A 20 -8.76 0.92 -2.48
CA THR A 20 -9.05 1.50 -3.80
C THR A 20 -9.94 0.56 -4.61
N HIS A 21 -9.69 0.41 -5.91
CA HIS A 21 -10.39 -0.55 -6.76
C HIS A 21 -9.67 -1.90 -6.77
N GLU A 22 -10.43 -2.97 -7.03
CA GLU A 22 -9.85 -4.29 -7.22
C GLU A 22 -8.86 -4.27 -8.38
N ALA A 23 -7.64 -4.75 -8.13
CA ALA A 23 -6.61 -4.85 -9.16
C ALA A 23 -7.03 -5.81 -10.28
N HIS A 24 -7.58 -6.95 -9.88
CA HIS A 24 -8.06 -8.01 -10.77
C HIS A 24 -9.46 -8.45 -10.30
N PRO A 25 -10.53 -7.76 -10.75
CA PRO A 25 -11.89 -8.10 -10.39
C PRO A 25 -12.29 -9.48 -10.95
N GLY A 26 -12.61 -10.41 -10.07
CA GLY A 26 -13.02 -11.78 -10.41
C GLY A 26 -14.47 -12.06 -10.02
N GLU A 27 -14.87 -13.32 -10.12
CA GLU A 27 -16.23 -13.78 -9.79
C GLU A 27 -16.60 -13.55 -8.31
N ASN A 28 -15.63 -13.65 -7.41
CA ASN A 28 -15.86 -13.49 -5.97
C ASN A 28 -15.77 -12.03 -5.52
N TYR A 29 -15.00 -11.21 -6.25
CA TYR A 29 -14.82 -9.79 -5.99
C TYR A 29 -14.97 -9.03 -7.31
N LEU A 30 -16.22 -8.74 -7.64
CA LEU A 30 -16.60 -8.04 -8.87
C LEU A 30 -16.09 -6.60 -8.89
N HIS A 31 -16.12 -5.98 -10.07
CA HIS A 31 -15.90 -4.55 -10.20
C HIS A 31 -16.85 -3.77 -9.27
N LEU A 32 -16.32 -2.74 -8.62
CA LEU A 32 -17.05 -1.97 -7.63
C LEU A 32 -18.02 -1.00 -8.29
N THR A 33 -19.30 -1.10 -7.94
CA THR A 33 -20.38 -0.26 -8.49
C THR A 33 -21.11 0.56 -7.41
N SER A 34 -20.80 0.32 -6.13
CA SER A 34 -21.37 1.06 -5.00
C SER A 34 -20.43 1.10 -3.80
N MET A 35 -20.62 2.09 -2.92
CA MET A 35 -19.87 2.17 -1.65
C MET A 35 -20.21 1.04 -0.68
N ALA A 36 -21.44 0.51 -0.73
CA ALA A 36 -21.84 -0.64 0.09
C ALA A 36 -21.04 -1.89 -0.29
N GLN A 37 -20.92 -2.16 -1.59
CA GLN A 37 -20.09 -3.26 -2.11
C GLN A 37 -18.61 -3.06 -1.73
N LYS A 38 -18.07 -1.84 -1.91
CA LYS A 38 -16.69 -1.51 -1.54
C LYS A 38 -16.42 -1.74 -0.06
N THR A 39 -17.38 -1.40 0.80
CA THR A 39 -17.30 -1.65 2.25
C THR A 39 -17.27 -3.14 2.56
N ALA A 40 -18.11 -3.94 1.89
CA ALA A 40 -18.12 -5.40 2.06
C ALA A 40 -16.80 -6.03 1.62
N HIS A 41 -16.25 -5.62 0.47
CA HIS A 41 -14.95 -6.10 -0.02
C HIS A 41 -13.81 -5.72 0.92
N ALA A 42 -13.76 -4.47 1.39
CA ALA A 42 -12.75 -4.03 2.34
C ALA A 42 -12.83 -4.77 3.69
N THR A 43 -14.04 -5.11 4.13
CA THR A 43 -14.27 -5.93 5.32
C THR A 43 -13.77 -7.36 5.11
N ALA A 44 -14.06 -7.96 3.96
CA ALA A 44 -13.54 -9.27 3.60
C ALA A 44 -12.00 -9.29 3.55
N LEU A 45 -11.37 -8.26 2.95
CA LEU A 45 -9.92 -8.11 2.94
C LEU A 45 -9.35 -8.04 4.37
N ARG A 46 -9.99 -7.27 5.26
CA ARG A 46 -9.60 -7.19 6.67
C ARG A 46 -9.60 -8.57 7.31
N ASP A 47 -10.68 -9.32 7.13
CA ASP A 47 -10.90 -10.60 7.82
C ASP A 47 -10.01 -11.71 7.25
N VAL A 48 -9.87 -11.77 5.92
CA VAL A 48 -9.07 -12.79 5.22
C VAL A 48 -7.57 -12.57 5.39
N LEU A 49 -7.10 -11.33 5.27
CA LEU A 49 -5.68 -11.00 5.36
C LEU A 49 -5.26 -10.52 6.76
N GLY A 50 -6.19 -10.48 7.71
CA GLY A 50 -5.96 -10.02 9.07
C GLY A 50 -5.43 -8.58 9.13
N VAL A 51 -5.91 -7.67 8.28
CA VAL A 51 -5.42 -6.28 8.26
C VAL A 51 -5.79 -5.59 9.57
N LYS A 52 -4.77 -5.17 10.33
CA LYS A 52 -4.96 -4.54 11.65
C LYS A 52 -4.96 -3.00 11.60
N ARG A 53 -4.41 -2.45 10.53
CA ARG A 53 -4.32 -1.00 10.32
C ARG A 53 -5.72 -0.43 10.01
N PRO A 54 -6.02 0.82 10.40
CA PRO A 54 -7.21 1.52 9.94
C PRO A 54 -7.34 1.44 8.41
N ILE A 55 -8.49 0.99 7.94
CA ILE A 55 -8.82 0.94 6.51
C ILE A 55 -9.66 2.16 6.18
N LEU A 56 -9.18 2.99 5.27
CA LEU A 56 -9.95 4.07 4.68
C LEU A 56 -10.43 3.63 3.30
N LEU A 57 -11.67 3.96 2.94
CA LEU A 57 -12.19 3.69 1.60
C LEU A 57 -11.98 4.91 0.72
N ASP A 58 -11.37 4.71 -0.44
CA ASP A 58 -11.38 5.73 -1.48
C ASP A 58 -12.82 5.95 -1.99
N ALA A 59 -13.07 7.10 -2.61
CA ALA A 59 -14.32 7.37 -3.28
C ALA A 59 -14.62 6.29 -4.34
N LEU A 60 -15.90 6.11 -4.67
CA LEU A 60 -16.33 5.11 -5.66
C LEU A 60 -15.73 5.41 -7.03
N ASP A 61 -15.58 6.67 -7.38
CA ASP A 61 -14.95 7.05 -8.63
C ASP A 61 -13.43 6.78 -8.60
N GLY A 62 -12.79 6.61 -7.45
CA GLY A 62 -11.34 6.36 -7.34
C GLY A 62 -10.48 7.63 -7.36
N ALA A 63 -11.00 8.75 -6.87
CA ALA A 63 -10.30 10.03 -6.86
C ALA A 63 -8.90 9.98 -6.22
N CYS A 64 -8.74 9.35 -5.05
CA CYS A 64 -7.42 9.22 -4.43
C CYS A 64 -6.53 8.26 -5.23
N HIS A 65 -7.06 7.12 -5.67
CA HIS A 65 -6.29 6.14 -6.45
C HIS A 65 -5.65 6.77 -7.68
N ARG A 66 -6.43 7.54 -8.45
CA ARG A 66 -5.93 8.30 -9.61
C ARG A 66 -4.89 9.35 -9.22
N THR A 67 -5.19 10.12 -8.18
CA THR A 67 -4.30 11.22 -7.73
C THR A 67 -2.94 10.70 -7.27
N TYR A 68 -2.91 9.52 -6.63
CA TYR A 68 -1.71 8.95 -6.03
C TYR A 68 -0.98 7.90 -6.90
N GLY A 69 -1.41 7.70 -8.16
CA GLY A 69 -0.63 7.01 -9.20
C GLY A 69 -1.26 5.78 -9.84
N SER A 70 -2.49 5.42 -9.49
CA SER A 70 -3.31 4.36 -10.12
C SER A 70 -2.79 2.92 -10.05
N MET A 71 -1.65 2.64 -9.40
CA MET A 71 -1.17 1.26 -9.19
C MET A 71 -1.85 0.64 -7.96
N PRO A 72 -2.15 -0.68 -7.95
CA PRO A 72 -3.02 -1.31 -6.95
C PRO A 72 -2.41 -1.48 -5.55
N ASN A 73 -1.08 -1.41 -5.41
CA ASN A 73 -0.38 -1.66 -4.14
C ASN A 73 0.74 -0.64 -3.87
N MET A 74 0.49 0.64 -4.11
CA MET A 74 1.46 1.71 -3.85
C MET A 74 1.63 1.99 -2.36
N THR A 75 2.81 2.50 -1.99
CA THR A 75 3.02 3.09 -0.65
C THR A 75 3.50 4.52 -0.75
N TRP A 76 2.95 5.37 0.10
CA TRP A 76 3.39 6.75 0.31
C TRP A 76 3.71 6.95 1.80
N ILE A 77 4.74 7.75 2.09
CA ILE A 77 4.99 8.27 3.44
C ILE A 77 4.91 9.78 3.39
N PHE A 78 4.11 10.35 4.28
CA PHE A 78 3.98 11.78 4.47
C PHE A 78 4.64 12.15 5.79
N ASN A 79 5.34 13.29 5.80
CA ASN A 79 5.78 13.86 7.07
C ASN A 79 4.59 14.51 7.82
N ARG A 80 4.83 15.01 9.03
CA ARG A 80 3.80 15.65 9.86
C ARG A 80 3.17 16.92 9.25
N ALA A 81 3.82 17.54 8.27
CA ALA A 81 3.29 18.69 7.54
C ALA A 81 2.49 18.27 6.29
N GLY A 82 2.26 16.97 6.08
CA GLY A 82 1.55 16.46 4.90
C GLY A 82 2.38 16.45 3.62
N VAL A 83 3.70 16.64 3.72
CA VAL A 83 4.58 16.62 2.54
C VAL A 83 4.96 15.17 2.23
N PRO A 84 4.80 14.70 0.98
CA PRO A 84 5.31 13.40 0.55
C PRO A 84 6.84 13.34 0.67
N VAL A 85 7.35 12.36 1.40
CA VAL A 85 8.80 12.12 1.56
C VAL A 85 9.24 10.78 0.99
N TYR A 86 8.30 9.87 0.73
CA TYR A 86 8.55 8.59 0.08
C TYR A 86 7.36 8.22 -0.79
N LYS A 87 7.65 7.67 -1.96
CA LYS A 87 6.69 7.08 -2.90
C LYS A 87 7.29 5.80 -3.43
N SER A 88 6.52 4.72 -3.39
CA SER A 88 6.81 3.50 -4.13
C SER A 88 5.61 3.09 -4.98
N THR A 89 5.88 2.70 -6.22
CA THR A 89 4.88 2.15 -7.15
C THR A 89 4.40 0.76 -6.74
N TRP A 90 5.17 0.07 -5.89
CA TRP A 90 4.78 -1.20 -5.29
C TRP A 90 5.28 -1.32 -3.86
N THR A 91 4.44 -1.82 -2.97
CA THR A 91 4.79 -1.96 -1.56
C THR A 91 5.78 -3.11 -1.37
N ASP A 92 6.93 -2.78 -0.80
CA ASP A 92 7.90 -3.72 -0.25
C ASP A 92 8.19 -3.33 1.20
N HIS A 93 8.11 -4.30 2.11
CA HIS A 93 8.21 -3.99 3.54
C HIS A 93 9.63 -3.56 3.95
N ASN A 94 10.68 -4.05 3.28
CA ASN A 94 12.06 -3.69 3.58
C ASN A 94 12.35 -2.25 3.12
N SER A 95 11.91 -1.89 1.91
CA SER A 95 12.05 -0.53 1.37
C SER A 95 11.33 0.48 2.27
N VAL A 96 10.09 0.19 2.68
CA VAL A 96 9.34 1.06 3.60
C VAL A 96 10.00 1.15 4.98
N ARG A 97 10.48 0.03 5.53
CA ARG A 97 11.20 0.01 6.82
C ARG A 97 12.45 0.90 6.78
N ASN A 98 13.26 0.77 5.73
CA ASN A 98 14.47 1.57 5.56
C ASN A 98 14.15 3.07 5.45
N ALA A 99 13.09 3.43 4.71
CA ALA A 99 12.64 4.80 4.61
C ALA A 99 12.17 5.36 5.96
N LEU A 100 11.40 4.58 6.74
CA LEU A 100 10.96 4.98 8.08
C LEU A 100 12.14 5.23 9.03
N ILE A 101 13.11 4.30 9.07
CA ILE A 101 14.33 4.45 9.88
C ILE A 101 15.06 5.75 9.51
N TYR A 102 15.29 5.98 8.21
CA TYR A 102 15.94 7.18 7.73
C TYR A 102 15.19 8.46 8.14
N PHE A 103 13.88 8.54 7.92
CA PHE A 103 13.12 9.76 8.23
C PHE A 103 12.92 9.99 9.74
N LEU A 104 12.91 8.93 10.55
CA LEU A 104 12.88 9.08 12.01
C LEU A 104 14.23 9.56 12.55
N ASP A 105 15.34 9.07 12.00
CA ASP A 105 16.69 9.59 12.28
C ASP A 105 16.81 11.08 11.89
N MET A 106 16.25 11.48 10.74
CA MET A 106 16.20 12.89 10.32
C MET A 106 15.53 13.81 11.34
N VAL A 107 14.52 13.32 12.07
CA VAL A 107 13.88 14.11 13.14
C VAL A 107 14.87 14.40 14.26
N GLN A 108 15.67 13.39 14.65
CA GLN A 108 16.66 13.54 15.71
C GLN A 108 17.82 14.45 15.26
N ARG A 109 18.39 14.22 14.07
CA ARG A 109 19.47 15.03 13.52
C ARG A 109 19.11 16.52 13.36
N ARG A 110 17.85 16.82 13.04
CA ARG A 110 17.33 18.20 13.05
C ARG A 110 17.29 18.81 14.45
N ARG A 111 16.93 18.03 15.48
CA ARG A 111 16.98 18.50 16.89
C ARG A 111 18.40 18.80 17.33
N ASP A 112 19.35 18.01 16.83
CA ASP A 112 20.78 18.17 17.08
C ASP A 112 21.41 19.31 16.26
N ARG A 113 20.59 20.07 15.51
CA ARG A 113 20.96 21.26 14.73
C ARG A 113 21.98 20.99 13.62
N GLU A 114 21.97 19.78 13.07
CA GLU A 114 22.74 19.48 11.87
C GLU A 114 22.28 20.34 10.67
N LYS A 115 23.24 20.74 9.83
CA LYS A 115 22.97 21.50 8.60
C LYS A 115 22.55 20.55 7.47
N LEU A 116 21.28 20.18 7.46
CA LEU A 116 20.70 19.24 6.49
C LEU A 116 20.04 19.97 5.32
N VAL A 117 20.35 19.56 4.09
CA VAL A 117 19.74 20.08 2.86
C VAL A 117 19.02 18.94 2.13
N PRO A 118 17.74 19.09 1.75
CA PRO A 118 17.00 18.04 1.07
C PRO A 118 17.43 17.89 -0.39
N PHE A 119 17.36 16.67 -0.91
CA PHE A 119 17.50 16.35 -2.33
C PHE A 119 16.51 15.24 -2.71
N ARG A 120 16.27 15.04 -4.00
CA ARG A 120 15.38 13.99 -4.52
C ARG A 120 16.20 12.85 -5.10
N VAL A 121 15.69 11.63 -4.90
CA VAL A 121 16.27 10.40 -5.42
C VAL A 121 15.19 9.63 -6.15
N GLU A 122 15.53 9.08 -7.31
CA GLU A 122 14.79 8.01 -7.98
C GLU A 122 15.66 6.76 -7.93
N ARG A 123 15.08 5.62 -7.53
CA ARG A 123 15.81 4.36 -7.34
C ARG A 123 14.95 3.20 -7.81
N LEU A 124 15.60 2.24 -8.47
CA LEU A 124 15.02 0.93 -8.77
C LEU A 124 15.36 -0.04 -7.64
N ASP A 125 14.33 -0.58 -6.98
CA ASP A 125 14.47 -1.62 -5.96
C ASP A 125 13.97 -2.97 -6.51
N TYR A 126 14.57 -4.05 -6.03
CA TYR A 126 14.20 -5.42 -6.37
C TYR A 126 13.62 -6.13 -5.14
N ARG A 127 12.65 -7.01 -5.38
CA ARG A 127 12.03 -7.86 -4.36
C ARG A 127 11.99 -9.31 -4.83
N THR A 128 12.02 -10.24 -3.89
CA THR A 128 11.70 -11.64 -4.20
C THR A 128 10.22 -11.73 -4.55
N LYS A 129 9.92 -12.45 -5.63
CA LYS A 129 8.55 -12.74 -6.04
C LYS A 129 8.07 -13.98 -5.30
N ASP A 130 6.99 -13.85 -4.56
CA ASP A 130 6.24 -14.98 -4.00
C ASP A 130 5.19 -15.39 -5.02
N GLU A 131 5.54 -16.33 -5.89
CA GLU A 131 4.66 -16.76 -6.98
C GLU A 131 3.45 -17.51 -6.44
N ASP A 132 3.66 -18.43 -5.49
CA ASP A 132 2.60 -19.22 -4.88
C ASP A 132 1.58 -18.33 -4.16
N GLY A 133 2.06 -17.39 -3.35
CA GLY A 133 1.19 -16.44 -2.65
C GLY A 133 0.45 -15.51 -3.62
N PHE A 134 1.08 -15.13 -4.73
CA PHE A 134 0.45 -14.32 -5.77
C PHE A 134 -0.70 -15.07 -6.46
N TYR A 135 -0.47 -16.29 -6.94
CA TYR A 135 -1.51 -17.10 -7.60
C TYR A 135 -2.62 -17.52 -6.63
N ALA A 136 -2.29 -17.82 -5.38
CA ALA A 136 -3.30 -18.06 -4.33
C ALA A 136 -4.19 -16.83 -4.11
N GLY A 137 -3.63 -15.62 -4.23
CA GLY A 137 -4.38 -14.37 -4.21
C GLY A 137 -5.35 -14.24 -5.39
N LEU A 138 -4.87 -14.48 -6.62
CA LEU A 138 -5.71 -14.46 -7.83
C LEU A 138 -6.84 -15.48 -7.77
N ALA A 139 -6.53 -16.73 -7.40
CA ALA A 139 -7.51 -17.80 -7.30
C ALA A 139 -8.63 -17.50 -6.31
N ARG A 140 -8.34 -16.71 -5.25
CA ARG A 140 -9.36 -16.24 -4.30
C ARG A 140 -10.36 -15.29 -4.95
N ASN A 141 -9.94 -14.50 -5.94
CA ASN A 141 -10.84 -13.63 -6.69
C ASN A 141 -11.72 -14.42 -7.66
N GLY A 142 -11.30 -15.63 -8.02
CA GLY A 142 -12.03 -16.58 -8.84
C GLY A 142 -11.19 -17.08 -10.02
N PRO A 143 -11.61 -18.16 -10.70
CA PRO A 143 -10.82 -18.79 -11.74
C PRO A 143 -10.65 -17.88 -12.98
N ARG A 144 -11.54 -16.91 -13.23
CA ARG A 144 -11.33 -15.93 -14.30
C ARG A 144 -10.13 -15.03 -14.03
N ALA A 145 -9.92 -14.58 -12.78
CA ALA A 145 -8.79 -13.71 -12.44
C ALA A 145 -7.43 -14.38 -12.70
N VAL A 146 -7.35 -15.70 -12.50
CA VAL A 146 -6.15 -16.48 -12.85
C VAL A 146 -5.95 -16.52 -14.37
N ARG A 147 -6.99 -16.91 -15.13
CA ARG A 147 -6.91 -16.99 -16.60
C ARG A 147 -6.56 -15.66 -17.24
N GLU A 148 -7.22 -14.58 -16.83
CA GLU A 148 -6.96 -13.24 -17.39
C GLU A 148 -5.51 -12.81 -17.14
N PHE A 149 -4.95 -13.11 -15.96
CA PHE A 149 -3.55 -12.81 -15.67
C PHE A 149 -2.58 -13.64 -16.51
N GLU A 150 -2.85 -14.94 -16.69
CA GLU A 150 -2.03 -15.82 -17.53
C GLU A 150 -2.06 -15.40 -19.01
N GLU A 151 -3.19 -14.91 -19.51
CA GLU A 151 -3.37 -14.49 -20.90
C GLU A 151 -2.77 -13.11 -21.19
N THR A 152 -2.84 -12.17 -20.23
CA THR A 152 -2.52 -10.76 -20.48
C THR A 152 -1.27 -10.25 -19.76
N GLY A 153 -0.84 -10.87 -18.67
CA GLY A 153 0.38 -10.52 -17.94
C GLY A 153 0.39 -9.15 -17.25
N PHE A 154 -0.77 -8.48 -17.15
CA PHE A 154 -0.92 -7.15 -16.54
C PHE A 154 -1.79 -7.17 -15.28
#